data_AF-A0A0U2URI8-F1
#
_entry.id   AF-A0A0U2URI8-F1
#
_cell.length_a   1.000
_cell.length_b   1.000
_cell.length_c   1.000
_cell.angle_alpha   90.00
_cell.angle_beta   90.00
_cell.angle_gamma   90.00
#
_symmetry.space_group_name_H-M   'P 1'
#
loop_
_entity.id
_entity.type
_entity.pdbx_description
1 polymer ?
#
loop_
_entity_poly.entity_id
_entity_poly.type
_entity_poly.pdbx_seq_one_letter_code
_entity_poly.pdbx_strand_id
1 'polypeptide(L)' 'MVRIAEWLQNEFLAQTVFFAEIRERGLFFRGRSRFKDVEFLVSASRHVWVREAGCREWKPTGVYVPSDVMPNTANHSAG' A
#
# COMPACT_ATOMS: atom_id res chain seq x y z
N MET A 1 8.35 6.22 4.52
CA MET A 1 7.43 5.05 4.58
C MET A 1 6.22 5.31 5.48
N VAL A 2 6.39 5.91 6.66
CA VAL A 2 5.29 6.24 7.61
C VAL A 2 4.13 7.00 6.95
N ARG A 3 4.43 7.99 6.08
CA ARG A 3 3.42 8.78 5.35
C ARG A 3 2.46 7.98 4.47
N ILE A 4 2.92 6.92 3.77
CA ILE A 4 2.01 6.08 2.96
C ILE A 4 1.07 5.31 3.88
N ALA A 5 1.59 4.73 4.96
CA ALA A 5 0.78 3.94 5.87
C ALA A 5 -0.34 4.77 6.51
N GLU A 6 -0.03 6.00 6.95
CA GLU A 6 -1.03 6.96 7.44
C GLU A 6 -2.04 7.35 6.37
N TRP A 7 -1.59 7.61 5.13
CA TRP A 7 -2.50 7.92 4.03
C TRP A 7 -3.44 6.75 3.71
N LEU A 8 -2.92 5.52 3.67
CA LEU A 8 -3.72 4.30 3.47
C LEU A 8 -4.74 4.09 4.60
N GLN A 9 -4.39 4.41 5.86
CA GLN A 9 -5.33 4.35 6.99
C GLN A 9 -6.53 5.27 6.75
N ASN A 10 -6.26 6.52 6.35
CA ASN A 10 -7.30 7.51 6.12
C ASN A 10 -8.15 7.18 4.88
N GLU A 11 -7.51 6.84 3.76
CA GLU A 11 -8.19 6.59 2.48
C GLU A 11 -9.10 5.35 2.52
N PHE A 12 -8.64 4.27 3.16
CA PHE A 12 -9.37 3.00 3.22
C PHE A 12 -10.11 2.78 4.54
N LEU A 13 -10.18 3.81 5.40
CA LEU A 13 -10.79 3.75 6.73
C LEU A 13 -10.28 2.55 7.55
N ALA A 14 -8.99 2.23 7.40
CA ALA A 14 -8.35 1.15 8.13
C ALA A 14 -7.91 1.64 9.52
N GLN A 15 -8.19 0.85 10.55
CA GLN A 15 -7.89 1.18 11.95
C GLN A 15 -6.39 1.27 12.18
N THR A 16 -5.65 0.36 11.57
CA THR A 16 -4.19 0.33 11.59
C THR A 16 -3.69 -0.10 10.22
N VAL A 17 -2.59 0.50 9.79
CA VAL A 17 -1.79 0.07 8.64
C VAL A 17 -0.33 0.25 9.01
N PHE A 18 0.47 -0.78 8.78
CA PHE A 18 1.91 -0.74 8.97
C PHE A 18 2.61 -1.25 7.72
N PHE A 19 3.78 -0.68 7.47
CA PHE A 19 4.65 -1.16 6.42
C PHE A 19 5.15 -2.56 6.77
N ALA A 20 5.04 -3.49 5.83
CA ALA A 20 5.45 -4.87 6.03
C ALA A 20 6.77 -5.16 5.30
N GLU A 21 6.84 -4.93 3.99
CA GLU A 21 8.03 -5.23 3.19
C GLU A 21 7.99 -4.55 1.82
N ILE A 22 9.16 -4.49 1.16
CA ILE A 22 9.26 -4.16 -0.26
C ILE A 22 9.22 -5.49 -1.04
N ARG A 23 8.36 -5.56 -2.05
CA ARG A 23 8.31 -6.67 -3.00
C ARG A 23 8.70 -6.18 -4.39
N GLU A 24 9.03 -7.10 -5.29
CA GLU A 24 9.31 -6.78 -6.70
C GLU A 24 8.18 -5.96 -7.35
N ARG A 25 6.94 -6.16 -6.89
CA ARG A 25 5.75 -5.47 -7.43
C ARG A 25 5.45 -4.13 -6.76
N GLY A 26 6.16 -3.75 -5.71
CA GLY A 26 5.97 -2.49 -5.00
C GLY A 26 6.04 -2.60 -3.47
N LEU A 27 5.44 -1.62 -2.79
CA LEU A 27 5.44 -1.53 -1.33
C LEU A 27 4.23 -2.28 -0.76
N PHE A 28 4.49 -3.17 0.19
CA PHE A 28 3.47 -3.99 0.81
C PHE A 28 3.19 -3.53 2.24
N PHE A 29 1.91 -3.39 2.56
CA PHE A 29 1.43 -2.95 3.86
C PHE A 29 0.38 -3.93 4.36
N ARG A 30 0.34 -4.11 5.67
CA ARG A 30 -0.71 -4.86 6.34
C ARG A 30 -1.48 -3.93 7.25
N GLY A 31 -2.77 -4.15 7.35
CA GLY A 31 -3.64 -3.36 8.18
C GLY A 31 -4.85 -4.13 8.65
N ARG A 32 -5.70 -3.46 9.42
CA ARG A 32 -6.96 -4.00 9.91
C ARG A 32 -8.09 -3.03 9.62
N SER A 33 -9.13 -3.49 8.94
CA SER A 33 -10.33 -2.70 8.64
C SER A 33 -11.57 -3.44 9.15
N ARG A 34 -12.39 -2.76 9.96
CA ARG A 34 -13.66 -3.25 10.51
C ARG A 34 -13.63 -4.76 10.86
N PHE A 35 -12.66 -5.15 11.69
CA PHE A 35 -12.43 -6.53 12.19
C PHE A 35 -11.77 -7.53 11.24
N LYS A 36 -11.46 -7.17 9.99
CA LYS A 36 -10.73 -8.01 9.04
C LYS A 36 -9.31 -7.50 8.83
N ASP A 37 -8.37 -8.43 8.76
CA ASP A 37 -7.03 -8.12 8.30
C ASP A 37 -7.07 -7.86 6.78
N VAL A 38 -6.44 -6.77 6.37
CA VAL A 38 -6.37 -6.31 4.98
C VAL A 38 -4.91 -6.12 4.61
N GLU A 39 -4.59 -6.39 3.36
CA GLU A 39 -3.25 -6.22 2.81
C GLU A 39 -3.34 -5.25 1.64
N PHE A 40 -2.42 -4.29 1.62
CA PHE A 40 -2.31 -3.29 0.56
C PHE A 40 -1.00 -3.50 -0.19
N LEU A 41 -1.07 -3.43 -1.51
CA LEU A 41 0.09 -3.39 -2.38
C LEU A 41 0.04 -2.08 -3.16
N VAL A 42 1.02 -1.21 -2.89
CA VAL A 42 1.23 0.03 -3.64
C VAL A 42 2.26 -0.26 -4.72
N SER A 43 1.82 -0.28 -5.97
CA SER A 43 2.71 -0.55 -7.11
C SER A 43 3.71 0.59 -7.33
N ALA A 44 4.75 0.33 -8.12
CA ALA A 44 5.67 1.37 -8.59
C ALA A 44 4.95 2.48 -9.39
N SER A 45 3.84 2.16 -10.06
CA SER A 45 2.96 3.13 -10.73
C SER A 45 2.03 3.90 -9.79
N ARG A 46 2.21 3.75 -8.47
CA ARG A 46 1.40 4.36 -7.39
C ARG A 46 -0.01 3.83 -7.26
N HIS A 47 -0.39 2.80 -8.01
CA HIS A 47 -1.73 2.22 -7.94
C HIS A 47 -1.85 1.33 -6.70
N VAL A 48 -2.95 1.49 -5.96
CA VAL A 48 -3.23 0.72 -4.75
C VAL A 48 -4.07 -0.50 -5.10
N TRP A 49 -3.56 -1.66 -4.70
CA TRP A 49 -4.28 -2.93 -4.71
C TRP A 49 -4.60 -3.31 -3.28
N VAL A 50 -5.78 -3.89 -3.08
CA VAL A 50 -6.22 -4.35 -1.77
C VAL A 50 -6.65 -5.81 -1.85
N ARG A 51 -6.43 -6.53 -0.76
CA ARG A 51 -7.05 -7.84 -0.53
C ARG A 51 -7.34 -8.04 0.94
N GLU A 52 -8.24 -8.95 1.24
CA GLU A 52 -8.36 -9.51 2.59
C GLU A 52 -7.16 -10.41 2.87
N ALA A 53 -6.60 -10.35 4.06
CA ALA A 53 -5.44 -11.15 4.43
C ALA A 53 -5.80 -12.63 4.36
N GLY A 54 -4.94 -13.41 3.69
CA GLY A 54 -5.20 -14.83 3.42
C GLY A 54 -6.04 -15.11 2.17
N CYS A 55 -6.65 -14.10 1.54
CA CYS A 55 -7.25 -14.26 0.23
C CYS A 55 -6.17 -14.24 -0.87
N ARG A 56 -6.37 -15.07 -1.89
CA ARG A 56 -5.41 -15.20 -3.00
C ARG A 56 -5.53 -14.07 -4.03
N GLU A 57 -6.72 -13.50 -4.15
CA GLU A 57 -7.06 -12.52 -5.18
C GLU A 57 -6.78 -11.09 -4.70
N TRP A 58 -6.10 -10.32 -5.55
CA TRP A 58 -5.88 -8.89 -5.38
C TRP A 58 -6.92 -8.11 -6.17
N LYS A 59 -7.54 -7.12 -5.53
CA LYS A 59 -8.54 -6.26 -6.15
C LYS A 59 -7.94 -4.87 -6.41
N PRO A 60 -8.05 -4.35 -7.64
CA PRO A 60 -7.65 -2.98 -7.92
C PRO A 60 -8.64 -2.03 -7.26
N THR A 61 -8.14 -0.98 -6.62
CA THR A 61 -8.99 0.00 -5.91
C THR A 61 -9.36 1.21 -6.79
N GLY A 62 -8.64 1.40 -7.90
CA GLY A 62 -8.72 2.63 -8.71
C GLY A 62 -8.04 3.84 -8.07
N VAL A 63 -7.51 3.71 -6.85
CA VAL A 63 -6.89 4.79 -6.10
C VAL A 63 -5.38 4.82 -6.37
N TYR A 64 -4.83 6.03 -6.53
CA TYR A 64 -3.40 6.26 -6.71
C TYR A 64 -2.84 7.04 -5.53
N VAL A 65 -1.68 6.60 -5.02
CA VAL A 65 -0.96 7.30 -3.97
C VAL A 65 -0.45 8.65 -4.52
N PRO A 66 -0.73 9.78 -3.84
CA PRO A 66 -0.22 11.09 -4.26
C PRO A 66 1.32 11.13 -4.29
N SER A 67 1.88 11.92 -5.21
CA SER A 67 3.34 12.06 -5.37
C SER A 67 4.03 12.50 -4.07
N ASP A 68 3.42 13.43 -3.32
CA ASP A 68 3.96 14.00 -2.07
C ASP A 68 3.97 13.00 -0.89
N VAL A 69 3.22 11.90 -1.03
CA VAL A 69 3.08 10.83 -0.03
C VAL A 69 3.99 9.65 -0.39
N MET A 70 4.19 9.38 -1.68
CA MET A 70 5.10 8.34 -2.13
C MET A 70 6.53 8.67 -1.67
N PRO A 71 7.27 7.73 -1.04
CA PRO A 71 8.69 7.91 -0.84
C PRO A 71 9.29 8.11 -2.23
N ASN A 72 10.26 9.02 -2.32
CA ASN A 72 10.98 9.26 -3.54
C ASN A 72 11.87 8.03 -3.82
N THR A 73 11.26 6.94 -4.31
CA THR A 73 11.98 5.79 -4.87
C THR A 73 12.43 6.10 -6.30
N ALA A 74 12.42 7.38 -6.70
CA ALA A 74 13.14 7.87 -7.86
C ALA A 74 14.63 8.01 -7.51
N ASN A 75 15.33 6.87 -7.48
CA ASN A 75 16.71 6.69 -7.95
C ASN A 75 17.27 5.39 -7.39
N HIS A 76 17.18 4.30 -8.17
CA HIS A 76 18.27 3.33 -8.30
C HIS A 76 17.89 2.39 -9.44
N SER A 77 18.09 2.88 -10.67
CA SER A 77 18.33 2.10 -11.91
C SER A 77 18.71 3.09 -13.01
N ALA A 78 19.80 3.83 -12.80
CA ALA A 78 20.56 4.51 -13.84
C ALA A 78 21.99 4.63 -13.30
N GLY A 79 22.86 3.73 -13.74
CA GLY A 79 24.24 3.58 -13.31
C GLY A 79 24.77 2.21 -13.71
#